data_AF-A0A356U932-F1
#
_entry.id   AF-A0A356U932-F1
#
_cell.length_a   1.000
_cell.length_b   1.000
_cell.length_c   1.000
_cell.angle_alpha   90.00
_cell.angle_beta   90.00
_cell.angle_gamma   90.00
#
_symmetry.space_group_name_H-M   'P 1'
#
loop_
_entity.id
_entity.type
_entity.pdbx_description
1 polymer ?
#
loop_
_entity_poly.entity_id
_entity_poly.type
_entity_poly.pdbx_seq_one_letter_code
_entity_poly.pdbx_strand_id
1 'polypeptide(L)'
;MASIDELIHDLHNGDEKSRAFAAEDIAFEGVPEGIKILIDQLKLERSRFVKEVIVNCLKGLKGREVVEKIIPLLSSEDAFIRNSGIEILSMQGEIATEFMRKLLGDH
;
A
#
# COMPACT_ATOMS: atom_id res chain seq x y z
N MET A 1 -14.14 18.11 3.51
CA MET A 1 -13.13 17.07 3.22
C MET A 1 -11.86 17.55 3.87
N ALA A 2 -11.17 16.68 4.61
CA ALA A 2 -9.86 16.99 5.17
C ALA A 2 -8.87 17.22 4.02
N SER A 3 -7.90 18.10 4.21
CA SER A 3 -6.81 18.26 3.25
C SER A 3 -5.89 17.04 3.27
N ILE A 4 -5.16 16.79 2.18
CA ILE A 4 -4.19 15.69 2.13
C ILE A 4 -3.14 15.81 3.25
N ASP A 5 -2.75 17.03 3.63
CA ASP A 5 -1.80 17.26 4.72
C ASP A 5 -2.36 16.87 6.08
N GLU A 6 -3.65 17.14 6.33
CA GLU A 6 -4.36 16.70 7.54
C GLU A 6 -4.46 15.17 7.59
N LEU A 7 -4.78 14.53 6.46
CA LEU A 7 -4.83 13.07 6.39
C LEU A 7 -3.46 12.44 6.64
N ILE A 8 -2.39 12.99 6.08
CA ILE A 8 -1.01 12.52 6.34
C ILE A 8 -0.65 12.72 7.81
N HIS A 9 -1.02 13.85 8.41
CA HIS A 9 -0.80 14.10 9.82
C HIS A 9 -1.51 13.04 10.68
N ASP A 10 -2.78 12.77 10.40
CA ASP A 10 -3.59 11.82 11.15
C ASP A 10 -3.11 10.38 10.94
N LEU A 11 -2.65 10.02 9.72
CA LEU A 11 -2.04 8.74 9.41
C LEU A 11 -0.78 8.48 10.25
N HIS A 12 0.00 9.51 10.57
CA HIS A 12 1.25 9.36 11.31
C HIS A 12 1.07 9.48 12.83
N ASN A 13 0.20 10.40 13.27
CA ASN A 13 0.14 10.86 14.66
C ASN A 13 -1.19 10.57 15.36
N GLY A 14 -2.22 10.16 14.61
CA GLY A 14 -3.53 9.85 15.15
C GLY A 14 -3.53 8.63 16.07
N ASP A 15 -4.63 8.45 16.80
CA ASP A 15 -4.89 7.18 17.47
C ASP A 15 -5.09 6.04 16.45
N GLU A 16 -5.18 4.80 16.93
CA GLU A 16 -5.33 3.63 16.06
C GLU A 16 -6.47 3.75 15.04
N LYS A 17 -7.59 4.36 15.45
CA LYS A 17 -8.77 4.52 14.60
C LYS A 17 -8.59 5.67 13.62
N SER A 18 -8.03 6.80 14.06
CA SER A 18 -7.69 7.93 13.19
C SER A 18 -6.71 7.53 12.09
N ARG A 19 -5.68 6.73 12.41
CA ARG A 19 -4.72 6.24 11.40
C ARG A 19 -5.39 5.33 10.37
N ALA A 20 -6.28 4.45 10.81
CA ALA A 20 -7.04 3.58 9.90
C ALA A 20 -7.92 4.39 8.94
N PHE A 21 -8.69 5.36 9.45
CA PHE A 21 -9.52 6.22 8.60
C PHE A 21 -8.70 7.09 7.65
N ALA A 22 -7.60 7.66 8.12
CA ALA A 22 -6.70 8.42 7.27
C ALA A 22 -6.15 7.57 6.12
N ALA A 23 -5.84 6.29 6.36
CA ALA A 23 -5.40 5.38 5.31
C ALA A 23 -6.49 5.11 4.26
N GLU A 24 -7.74 4.93 4.71
CA GLU A 24 -8.89 4.75 3.82
C GLU A 24 -9.15 6.00 2.97
N ASP A 25 -9.14 7.18 3.59
CA ASP A 25 -9.35 8.45 2.91
C ASP A 25 -8.24 8.74 1.89
N ILE A 26 -6.95 8.53 2.25
CA ILE A 26 -5.83 8.70 1.32
C ILE A 26 -5.98 7.77 0.10
N ALA A 27 -6.40 6.52 0.32
CA ALA A 27 -6.64 5.59 -0.78
C ALA A 27 -7.84 6.01 -1.65
N PHE A 28 -8.90 6.53 -1.02
CA PHE A 28 -10.10 6.98 -1.71
C PHE A 28 -9.85 8.23 -2.57
N GLU A 29 -9.09 9.20 -2.07
CA GLU A 29 -8.74 10.41 -2.82
C GLU A 29 -7.93 10.11 -4.08
N GLY A 30 -7.18 9.00 -4.10
CA GLY A 30 -6.48 8.52 -5.29
C GLY A 30 -5.36 9.45 -5.77
N VAL A 31 -4.80 10.27 -4.87
CA VAL A 31 -3.68 11.16 -5.20
C VAL A 31 -2.44 10.32 -5.57
N PRO A 32 -1.64 10.72 -6.58
CA PRO A 32 -0.49 9.94 -7.05
C PRO A 32 0.47 9.52 -5.93
N GLU A 33 0.71 10.41 -4.97
CA GLU A 33 1.61 10.17 -3.84
C GLU A 33 1.04 9.22 -2.78
N GLY A 34 -0.27 8.98 -2.78
CA GLY A 34 -1.00 8.22 -1.77
C GLY A 34 -0.50 6.78 -1.64
N ILE A 35 -0.19 6.13 -2.78
CA ILE A 35 0.36 4.76 -2.79
C ILE A 35 1.67 4.71 -1.99
N LYS A 36 2.57 5.67 -2.22
CA LYS A 36 3.86 5.72 -1.53
C LYS A 36 3.67 6.01 -0.04
N ILE A 37 2.81 6.96 0.31
CA ILE A 37 2.51 7.32 1.70
C ILE A 37 2.01 6.10 2.48
N LEU A 38 1.04 5.37 1.92
CA LEU A 38 0.49 4.16 2.54
C LEU A 38 1.54 3.04 2.71
N ILE A 39 2.39 2.83 1.70
CA ILE A 39 3.49 1.84 1.79
C ILE A 39 4.50 2.22 2.87
N ASP A 40 4.84 3.51 2.99
CA ASP A 40 5.78 3.97 4.00
C ASP A 40 5.18 3.83 5.40
N GLN A 41 3.90 4.16 5.58
CA GLN A 41 3.19 3.93 6.84
C GLN A 41 3.13 2.43 7.18
N LEU A 42 2.85 1.55 6.21
CA LEU A 42 2.77 0.10 6.43
C LEU A 42 4.04 -0.47 7.09
N LYS A 43 5.21 0.04 6.70
CA LYS A 43 6.52 -0.38 7.22
C LYS A 43 6.77 0.09 8.66
N LEU A 44 6.17 1.21 9.05
CA LEU A 44 6.37 1.85 10.35
C LEU A 44 5.26 1.51 11.36
N GLU A 45 4.08 1.15 10.86
CA GLU A 45 2.89 0.90 11.66
C GLU A 45 3.12 -0.24 12.66
N ARG A 46 2.55 -0.10 13.85
CA ARG A 46 2.71 -1.07 14.94
C ARG A 46 1.41 -1.82 15.22
N SER A 47 0.26 -1.18 14.98
CA SER A 47 -1.04 -1.81 15.10
C SER A 47 -1.26 -2.80 13.97
N ARG A 48 -1.51 -4.07 14.33
CA ARG A 48 -1.92 -5.08 13.36
C ARG A 48 -3.21 -4.67 12.64
N PHE A 49 -4.15 -4.06 13.35
CA PHE A 49 -5.41 -3.60 12.75
C PHE A 49 -5.16 -2.56 11.65
N VAL A 50 -4.36 -1.53 11.93
CA VAL A 50 -4.06 -0.48 10.94
C VAL A 50 -3.25 -1.04 9.77
N LYS A 51 -2.31 -1.97 10.01
CA LYS A 51 -1.58 -2.65 8.93
C LYS A 51 -2.54 -3.35 7.97
N GLU A 52 -3.51 -4.11 8.48
CA GLU A 52 -4.50 -4.81 7.65
C GLU A 52 -5.36 -3.83 6.85
N VAL A 53 -5.76 -2.70 7.45
CA VAL A 53 -6.49 -1.63 6.73
C VAL A 53 -5.66 -1.10 5.57
N ILE A 54 -4.41 -0.70 5.82
CA ILE A 54 -3.51 -0.18 4.77
C ILE A 54 -3.33 -1.22 3.63
N VAL A 55 -3.15 -2.50 3.97
CA VAL A 55 -3.02 -3.57 2.97
C VAL A 55 -4.30 -3.70 2.14
N ASN A 56 -5.48 -3.65 2.77
CA ASN A 56 -6.76 -3.72 2.06
C ASN A 56 -6.99 -2.51 1.15
N CYS A 57 -6.60 -1.31 1.59
CA CYS A 57 -6.60 -0.12 0.75
C CYS A 57 -5.71 -0.34 -0.50
N LEU A 58 -4.46 -0.77 -0.32
CA LEU A 58 -3.52 -1.01 -1.42
C LEU A 58 -3.99 -2.14 -2.38
N LYS A 59 -4.68 -3.18 -1.88
CA LYS A 59 -5.33 -4.21 -2.72
C LYS A 59 -6.44 -3.64 -3.60
N GLY A 60 -7.19 -2.67 -3.08
CA GLY A 60 -8.27 -1.99 -3.77
C GLY A 60 -7.79 -1.07 -4.88
N LEU A 61 -6.61 -0.46 -4.72
CA LEU A 61 -5.98 0.34 -5.76
C LEU A 61 -5.56 -0.53 -6.94
N LYS A 62 -5.75 -0.01 -8.15
CA LYS A 62 -5.41 -0.68 -9.41
C LYS A 62 -4.48 0.18 -10.24
N GLY A 63 -3.58 -0.49 -10.96
CA GLY A 63 -2.77 0.15 -11.99
C GLY A 63 -1.30 -0.21 -11.88
N ARG A 64 -0.58 0.17 -12.93
CA ARG A 64 0.85 -0.13 -13.06
C ARG A 64 1.69 0.48 -11.94
N GLU A 65 1.33 1.66 -11.47
CA GLU A 65 2.06 2.31 -10.38
C GLU A 65 1.99 1.50 -9.08
N VAL A 66 0.83 0.93 -8.74
CA VAL A 66 0.68 0.04 -7.57
C VAL A 66 1.64 -1.13 -7.70
N VAL A 67 1.67 -1.80 -8.86
CA VAL A 67 2.57 -2.93 -9.11
C VAL A 67 4.04 -2.52 -8.95
N GLU A 68 4.45 -1.42 -9.59
CA GLU A 68 5.83 -0.90 -9.53
C GLU A 68 6.27 -0.57 -8.10
N LYS A 69 5.40 0.02 -7.29
CA LYS A 69 5.72 0.41 -5.90
C LYS A 69 5.67 -0.77 -4.92
N ILE A 70 4.90 -1.81 -5.21
CA ILE A 70 4.75 -2.97 -4.32
C ILE A 70 5.85 -4.02 -4.54
N ILE A 71 6.40 -4.17 -5.74
CA ILE A 71 7.46 -5.15 -6.03
C ILE A 71 8.63 -5.13 -5.03
N PRO A 72 9.17 -3.96 -4.63
CA PRO A 72 10.25 -3.89 -3.64
C PRO A 72 9.91 -4.54 -2.28
N LEU A 73 8.63 -4.64 -1.91
CA LEU A 73 8.22 -5.26 -0.64
C LEU A 73 8.51 -6.76 -0.62
N LEU A 74 8.59 -7.41 -1.79
CA LEU A 74 8.90 -8.84 -1.92
C LEU A 74 10.31 -9.20 -1.42
N SER A 75 11.20 -8.22 -1.27
CA SER A 75 12.57 -8.40 -0.76
C SER A 75 12.74 -7.91 0.68
N SER A 76 11.67 -7.57 1.39
CA SER A 76 11.73 -7.11 2.78
C SER A 76 12.20 -8.22 3.74
N GLU A 77 13.02 -7.91 4.74
CA GLU A 77 13.35 -8.89 5.80
C GLU A 77 12.15 -9.14 6.74
N ASP A 78 11.25 -8.16 6.87
CA ASP A 78 9.99 -8.33 7.61
C ASP A 78 9.02 -9.22 6.80
N ALA A 79 8.71 -10.40 7.35
CA ALA A 79 7.84 -11.39 6.74
C ALA A 79 6.40 -10.87 6.52
N PHE A 80 5.88 -10.03 7.41
CA PHE A 80 4.57 -9.41 7.21
C PHE A 80 4.60 -8.53 5.96
N ILE A 81 5.60 -7.66 5.83
CA ILE A 81 5.73 -6.76 4.68
C ILE A 81 5.89 -7.53 3.36
N ARG A 82 6.71 -8.60 3.34
CA ARG A 82 6.81 -9.45 2.15
C ARG A 82 5.48 -10.09 1.77
N ASN A 83 4.80 -10.68 2.75
CA ASN A 83 3.53 -11.37 2.51
C ASN A 83 2.44 -10.39 2.05
N SER A 84 2.37 -9.21 2.65
CA SER A 84 1.49 -8.14 2.17
C SER A 84 1.79 -7.75 0.73
N GLY A 85 3.07 -7.68 0.34
CA GLY A 85 3.45 -7.44 -1.06
C GLY A 85 2.90 -8.51 -2.01
N ILE A 86 3.00 -9.79 -1.64
CA ILE A 86 2.44 -10.91 -2.40
C ILE A 86 0.92 -10.78 -2.53
N GLU A 87 0.23 -10.50 -1.42
CA GLU A 87 -1.23 -10.39 -1.39
C GLU A 87 -1.75 -9.18 -2.17
N ILE A 88 -1.03 -8.05 -2.16
CA ILE A 88 -1.43 -6.86 -2.92
C ILE A 88 -1.25 -7.11 -4.42
N LEU A 89 -0.13 -7.74 -4.82
CA LEU A 89 0.14 -8.07 -6.22
C LEU A 89 -0.84 -9.10 -6.78
N SER A 90 -1.22 -10.12 -5.99
CA SER A 90 -2.20 -11.12 -6.44
C SER A 90 -3.56 -10.52 -6.77
N MET A 91 -3.92 -9.40 -6.13
CA MET A 91 -5.15 -8.65 -6.41
C MET A 91 -5.07 -7.78 -7.68
N GLN A 92 -3.89 -7.60 -8.29
CA GLN A 92 -3.74 -6.78 -9.50
C GLN A 92 -3.98 -7.56 -10.80
N GLY A 93 -4.13 -8.89 -10.73
CA GLY A 93 -4.45 -9.74 -11.88
C GLY A 93 -3.37 -9.68 -12.98
N GLU A 94 -3.81 -9.55 -14.24
CA GLU A 94 -2.96 -9.61 -15.43
C GLU A 94 -1.85 -8.55 -15.44
N ILE A 95 -2.10 -7.35 -14.90
CA ILE A 95 -1.08 -6.28 -14.89
C ILE A 95 0.14 -6.72 -14.08
N ALA A 96 -0.06 -7.40 -12.95
CA ALA A 96 1.06 -7.89 -12.16
C ALA A 96 1.80 -9.03 -12.87
N THR A 97 1.08 -9.95 -13.53
CA THR A 97 1.73 -11.08 -14.23
C THR A 97 2.55 -10.60 -15.43
N GLU A 98 2.03 -9.65 -16.22
CA GLU A 98 2.77 -9.04 -17.32
C GLU A 98 4.03 -8.31 -16.86
N PHE A 99 3.90 -7.53 -15.79
CA PHE A 99 5.02 -6.78 -15.26
C PHE A 99 6.09 -7.71 -14.66
N MET A 100 5.69 -8.73 -13.91
CA MET A 100 6.59 -9.75 -13.37
C MET A 100 7.30 -10.52 -14.49
N ARG A 101 6.58 -10.94 -15.54
CA ARG A 101 7.18 -11.60 -16.71
C ARG A 101 8.29 -10.75 -17.33
N LYS A 102 8.02 -9.46 -17.54
CA LYS A 102 9.02 -8.52 -18.06
C LYS A 102 10.23 -8.36 -17.12
N LEU A 103 10.01 -8.35 -15.81
CA LEU A 103 11.06 -8.17 -14.82
C LEU A 103 11.95 -9.42 -14.68
N LEU A 104 11.37 -10.61 -14.84
CA LEU A 104 12.10 -11.89 -14.82
C LEU A 104 12.84 -12.18 -16.12
N GLY A 105 12.64 -11.37 -17.17
CA GLY A 105 13.28 -11.57 -18.47
C GLY A 105 12.70 -12.74 -19.27
N ASP A 106 11.54 -13.26 -18.85
CA ASP A 106 10.82 -14.32 -19.55
C ASP A 106 10.11 -13.68 -20.76
N HIS A 107 10.66 -13.82 -21.97
CA HIS A 107 10.09 -13.32 -23.22
C HIS A 107 9.20 -14.35 -23.91
#